data_AF-A0A163J7W9-F1
#
_entry.id   AF-A0A163J7W9-F1
#
_cell.length_a   1.000
_cell.length_b   1.000
_cell.length_c   1.000
_cell.angle_alpha   90.00
_cell.angle_beta   90.00
_cell.angle_gamma   90.00
#
_symmetry.space_group_name_H-M   'P 1'
#
loop_
_entity.id
_entity.type
_entity.pdbx_description
1 polymer ?
#
loop_
_entity_poly.entity_id
_entity_poly.type
_entity_poly.pdbx_seq_one_letter_code
_entity_poly.pdbx_strand_id
1 'polypeptide(L)'
;MAVDTRSLPMELAEMIIVYVNSKRELFQCALTSRLFYAASNPKLWRRPSNSGQLGIVSVNYFSALAKQTRKYNIEATPFGHHICHLDINNPVMEDIVRLLEHAPLLERLTLHSIYFCDKDLERITDLCPQLKALELSKCHLGIEHQTAPLVVKGNLLQLIKLDQCGGNLWPCFMQISTLLSLVVIEKSDALQSELPRKLVDGSTPWPLLRCLLVNSSEDERIRDDNDEQLDGEVYRSPLFGCSLVRFF
;
A
#
# COMPACT_ATOMS: atom_id res chain seq x y z
N MET A 1 -4.64 -31.64 -35.12
CA MET A 1 -3.28 -31.81 -34.56
C MET A 1 -3.30 -31.20 -33.18
N ALA A 2 -3.10 -31.99 -32.12
CA ALA A 2 -2.99 -31.44 -30.77
C ALA A 2 -1.58 -30.83 -30.62
N VAL A 3 -1.49 -29.54 -30.28
CA VAL A 3 -0.22 -28.88 -29.97
C VAL A 3 0.22 -29.36 -28.59
N ASP A 4 1.46 -29.87 -28.48
CA ASP A 4 2.00 -30.28 -27.19
C ASP A 4 2.36 -29.04 -26.35
N THR A 5 1.46 -28.70 -25.42
CA THR A 5 1.61 -27.56 -24.51
C THR A 5 2.75 -27.75 -23.49
N ARG A 6 3.37 -28.94 -23.41
CA ARG A 6 4.52 -29.18 -22.53
C ARG A 6 5.82 -28.57 -23.06
N SER A 7 5.85 -28.21 -24.34
CA SER A 7 7.02 -27.63 -25.00
C SER A 7 7.06 -26.11 -25.00
N LEU A 8 6.09 -25.44 -24.35
CA LEU A 8 6.04 -23.99 -24.31
C LEU A 8 7.18 -23.43 -23.44
N PRO A 9 8.06 -22.55 -23.97
CA PRO A 9 9.06 -21.84 -23.18
C PRO A 9 8.44 -20.94 -22.11
N MET A 10 9.15 -20.71 -21.01
CA MET A 10 8.69 -19.88 -19.90
C MET A 10 8.40 -18.44 -20.34
N GLU A 11 9.23 -17.88 -21.21
CA GLU A 11 9.11 -16.53 -21.73
C GLU A 11 7.80 -16.33 -22.49
N LEU A 12 7.36 -17.35 -23.24
CA LEU A 12 6.07 -17.30 -23.93
C LEU A 12 4.90 -17.40 -22.94
N ALA A 13 5.02 -18.20 -21.89
CA ALA A 13 3.99 -18.26 -20.85
C ALA A 13 3.88 -16.93 -20.09
N GLU A 14 5.00 -16.31 -19.72
CA GLU A 14 5.01 -14.97 -19.12
C GLU A 14 4.38 -13.93 -20.05
N MET A 15 4.74 -13.95 -21.34
CA MET A 15 4.16 -13.05 -22.33
C MET A 15 2.64 -13.23 -22.45
N ILE A 16 2.13 -14.48 -22.44
CA ILE A 16 0.68 -14.75 -22.43
C ILE A 16 0.04 -14.17 -21.16
N ILE A 17 0.63 -14.42 -19.99
CA ILE A 17 0.13 -13.96 -18.68
C ILE A 17 0.10 -12.42 -18.59
N VAL A 18 1.00 -11.71 -19.27
CA VAL A 18 0.96 -10.23 -19.34
C VAL A 18 -0.37 -9.72 -19.88
N TYR A 19 -1.00 -10.42 -20.84
CA TYR A 19 -2.28 -10.04 -21.41
C TYR A 19 -3.51 -10.48 -20.60
N VAL A 20 -3.34 -11.39 -19.63
CA VAL A 20 -4.45 -11.85 -18.77
C VAL A 20 -4.66 -10.87 -17.61
N ASN A 21 -5.68 -10.02 -17.70
CA ASN A 21 -5.91 -8.94 -16.73
C ASN A 21 -6.89 -9.33 -15.61
N SER A 22 -7.74 -10.31 -15.84
CA SER A 22 -8.66 -10.80 -14.81
C SER A 22 -7.92 -11.67 -13.80
N LYS A 23 -8.07 -11.34 -12.50
CA LYS A 23 -7.54 -12.21 -11.43
C LYS A 23 -8.10 -13.62 -11.49
N ARG A 24 -9.38 -13.76 -11.83
CA ARG A 24 -10.04 -15.05 -11.98
C ARG A 24 -9.34 -15.89 -13.06
N GLU A 25 -9.06 -15.30 -14.21
CA GLU A 25 -8.35 -15.99 -15.29
C GLU A 25 -6.92 -16.33 -14.91
N LEU A 26 -6.21 -15.43 -14.23
CA LEU A 26 -4.86 -15.71 -13.71
C LEU A 26 -4.85 -16.92 -12.76
N PHE A 27 -5.85 -17.03 -11.87
CA PHE A 27 -6.00 -18.21 -11.03
C PHE A 27 -6.29 -19.47 -11.85
N GLN A 28 -7.14 -19.39 -12.88
CA GLN A 28 -7.39 -20.53 -13.76
C GLN A 28 -6.11 -20.98 -14.49
N CYS A 29 -5.32 -20.03 -15.03
CA CYS A 29 -4.02 -20.33 -15.61
C CYS A 29 -3.11 -21.03 -14.59
N ALA A 30 -3.04 -20.51 -13.36
CA ALA A 30 -2.21 -21.08 -12.29
C ALA A 30 -2.55 -22.55 -11.98
N LEU A 31 -3.82 -22.93 -12.15
CA LEU A 31 -4.29 -24.29 -11.88
C LEU A 31 -4.10 -25.25 -13.07
N THR A 32 -3.90 -24.75 -14.28
CA THR A 32 -3.83 -25.59 -15.49
C THR A 32 -2.48 -26.28 -15.70
N SER A 33 -1.36 -25.65 -15.32
CA SER A 33 -0.02 -26.22 -15.51
C SER A 33 1.01 -25.61 -14.57
N ARG A 34 2.11 -26.34 -14.31
CA ARG A 34 3.24 -25.83 -13.51
C ARG A 34 3.91 -24.61 -14.15
N LEU A 35 3.97 -24.57 -15.48
CA LEU A 35 4.55 -23.44 -16.22
C LEU A 35 3.70 -22.19 -16.03
N PHE A 36 2.38 -22.30 -16.23
CA PHE A 36 1.47 -21.18 -16.03
C PHE A 36 1.38 -20.78 -14.56
N TYR A 37 1.46 -21.71 -13.62
CA TYR A 37 1.59 -21.42 -12.19
C TYR A 37 2.80 -20.53 -11.90
N ALA A 38 3.98 -20.91 -12.40
CA ALA A 38 5.20 -20.11 -12.22
C ALA A 38 5.07 -18.72 -12.85
N ALA A 39 4.51 -18.62 -14.05
CA ALA A 39 4.35 -17.36 -14.77
C ALA A 39 3.26 -16.45 -14.17
N SER A 40 2.14 -17.02 -13.71
CA SER A 40 0.99 -16.27 -13.19
C SER A 40 1.18 -15.78 -11.76
N ASN A 41 1.94 -16.52 -10.94
CA ASN A 41 2.11 -16.20 -9.53
C ASN A 41 2.68 -14.80 -9.27
N PRO A 42 3.77 -14.35 -9.92
CA PRO A 42 4.27 -13.00 -9.73
C PRO A 42 3.20 -11.93 -9.97
N LYS A 43 2.34 -12.11 -10.98
CA LYS A 43 1.26 -11.16 -11.31
C LYS A 43 0.10 -11.24 -10.32
N LEU A 44 -0.28 -12.44 -9.88
CA LEU A 44 -1.33 -12.68 -8.87
C LEU A 44 -0.97 -12.03 -7.52
N TRP A 45 0.27 -12.20 -7.09
CA TRP A 45 0.76 -11.76 -5.78
C TRP A 45 1.37 -10.36 -5.78
N ARG A 46 1.61 -9.74 -6.95
CA ARG A 46 2.07 -8.33 -7.12
C ARG A 46 1.32 -7.36 -6.20
N ARG A 47 -0.01 -7.43 -6.29
CA ARG A 47 -0.96 -6.60 -5.57
C ARG A 47 -2.12 -7.50 -5.15
N PRO A 48 -1.99 -8.23 -4.03
CA PRO A 48 -3.14 -8.92 -3.46
C PRO A 48 -4.20 -7.84 -3.23
N SER A 49 -5.33 -8.02 -3.91
CA SER A 49 -6.45 -7.10 -3.92
C SER A 49 -7.66 -7.96 -3.73
N ASN A 50 -8.49 -7.58 -2.79
CA ASN A 50 -9.68 -8.32 -2.43
C ASN A 50 -10.77 -7.85 -3.37
N SER A 51 -11.10 -8.65 -4.39
CA SER A 51 -12.24 -8.40 -5.27
C SER A 51 -13.58 -8.70 -4.57
N GLY A 52 -13.65 -8.60 -3.24
CA GLY A 52 -14.83 -8.87 -2.43
C GLY A 52 -14.95 -7.85 -1.29
N GLN A 53 -16.19 -7.49 -0.94
CA GLN A 53 -16.61 -6.37 -0.08
C GLN A 53 -16.00 -6.31 1.33
N LEU A 54 -15.21 -7.30 1.75
CA LEU A 54 -14.55 -7.33 3.06
C LEU A 54 -13.02 -7.40 2.94
N GLY A 55 -12.44 -6.78 1.91
CA GLY A 55 -11.29 -5.85 1.93
C GLY A 55 -10.01 -6.15 2.71
N ILE A 56 -9.95 -7.21 3.50
CA ILE A 56 -8.89 -7.54 4.42
C ILE A 56 -8.19 -8.74 3.79
N VAL A 57 -6.96 -8.56 3.33
CA VAL A 57 -6.11 -9.73 3.16
C VAL A 57 -5.88 -10.21 4.58
N SER A 58 -6.71 -11.16 5.01
CA SER A 58 -6.71 -11.59 6.39
C SER A 58 -5.28 -11.98 6.74
N VAL A 59 -4.70 -11.37 7.76
CA VAL A 59 -3.35 -11.74 8.21
C VAL A 59 -3.30 -13.23 8.55
N ASN A 60 -4.45 -13.82 8.88
CA ASN A 60 -4.64 -15.27 9.02
C ASN A 60 -4.28 -16.05 7.74
N TYR A 61 -4.55 -15.50 6.56
CA TYR A 61 -4.22 -16.14 5.29
C TYR A 61 -2.71 -16.21 5.06
N PHE A 62 -1.99 -15.10 5.27
CA PHE A 62 -0.54 -15.10 5.14
C PHE A 62 0.17 -15.89 6.24
N SER A 63 -0.31 -15.80 7.48
CA SER A 63 0.23 -16.63 8.55
C SER A 63 -0.07 -18.12 8.34
N ALA A 64 -1.21 -18.48 7.75
CA ALA A 64 -1.49 -19.85 7.32
C ALA A 64 -0.54 -20.31 6.21
N LEU A 65 -0.32 -19.47 5.18
CA LEU A 65 0.65 -19.75 4.12
C LEU A 65 2.08 -19.92 4.67
N ALA A 66 2.50 -19.05 5.58
CA ALA A 66 3.82 -19.11 6.22
C ALA A 66 3.98 -20.34 7.14
N LYS A 67 2.91 -20.74 7.84
CA LYS A 67 2.89 -22.01 8.60
C LYS A 67 3.00 -23.22 7.67
N GLN A 68 2.34 -23.14 6.51
CA GLN A 68 2.29 -24.25 5.55
C GLN A 68 3.64 -24.46 4.86
N THR A 69 4.36 -23.41 4.48
CA THR A 69 5.70 -23.53 3.91
C THR A 69 6.68 -24.21 4.88
N ARG A 70 6.63 -23.85 6.17
CA ARG A 70 7.45 -24.51 7.21
C ARG A 70 7.10 -25.99 7.41
N LYS A 71 5.81 -26.34 7.38
CA LYS A 71 5.36 -27.71 7.64
C LYS A 71 5.81 -28.70 6.56
N TYR A 72 5.84 -28.26 5.30
CA TYR A 72 6.05 -29.16 4.16
C TYR A 72 7.47 -29.11 3.57
N ASN A 73 8.41 -28.35 4.15
CA ASN A 73 9.77 -28.12 3.61
C ASN A 73 9.75 -27.80 2.11
N ILE A 74 8.68 -27.16 1.64
CA ILE A 74 8.60 -26.74 0.25
C ILE A 74 9.55 -25.54 0.20
N GLU A 75 10.67 -25.68 -0.51
CA GLU A 75 11.54 -24.57 -0.95
C GLU A 75 10.80 -23.63 -1.93
N ALA A 76 9.49 -23.42 -1.72
CA ALA A 76 8.72 -22.45 -2.45
C ALA A 76 9.30 -21.09 -2.08
N THR A 77 9.72 -20.37 -3.12
CA THR A 77 9.92 -18.93 -3.05
C THR A 77 8.77 -18.35 -2.24
N PRO A 78 9.02 -17.73 -1.07
CA PRO A 78 7.94 -17.32 -0.20
C PRO A 78 7.06 -16.39 -1.00
N PHE A 79 5.78 -16.74 -1.20
CA PHE A 79 4.84 -16.00 -2.05
C PHE A 79 4.88 -14.48 -1.81
N GLY A 80 5.23 -14.08 -0.59
CA GLY A 80 5.42 -12.70 -0.21
C GLY A 80 6.53 -11.94 -0.95
N HIS A 81 7.53 -12.60 -1.55
CA HIS A 81 8.56 -11.94 -2.37
C HIS A 81 7.98 -11.27 -3.61
N HIS A 82 6.82 -11.73 -4.10
CA HIS A 82 6.16 -11.09 -5.22
C HIS A 82 5.26 -9.92 -4.80
N ILE A 83 5.00 -9.76 -3.51
CA ILE A 83 4.17 -8.68 -2.98
C ILE A 83 4.97 -7.39 -3.04
N CYS A 84 4.50 -6.47 -3.89
CA CYS A 84 5.06 -5.12 -3.97
C CYS A 84 4.06 -4.05 -3.51
N HIS A 85 2.76 -4.32 -3.54
CA HIS A 85 1.74 -3.39 -3.02
C HIS A 85 0.83 -4.09 -2.00
N LEU A 86 0.68 -3.51 -0.80
CA LEU A 86 -0.25 -3.97 0.23
C LEU A 86 -1.20 -2.85 0.63
N ASP A 87 -2.44 -3.26 0.86
CA ASP A 87 -3.53 -2.44 1.38
C ASP A 87 -4.19 -3.23 2.52
N ILE A 88 -4.10 -2.68 3.73
CA ILE A 88 -4.50 -3.35 4.96
C ILE A 88 -5.46 -2.44 5.73
N ASN A 89 -6.66 -2.96 5.98
CA ASN A 89 -7.72 -2.23 6.69
C ASN A 89 -7.97 -2.81 8.08
N ASN A 90 -7.90 -1.95 9.09
CA ASN A 90 -8.11 -2.27 10.50
C ASN A 90 -7.27 -3.46 11.03
N PRO A 91 -5.96 -3.56 10.72
CA PRO A 91 -5.12 -4.60 11.29
C PRO A 91 -4.64 -4.25 12.70
N VAL A 92 -4.28 -5.30 13.45
CA VAL A 92 -3.45 -5.18 14.65
C VAL A 92 -1.97 -5.05 14.21
N MET A 93 -1.17 -4.23 14.89
CA MET A 93 0.20 -3.92 14.45
C MET A 93 1.11 -5.16 14.37
N GLU A 94 1.01 -6.09 15.32
CA GLU A 94 1.79 -7.35 15.30
C GLU A 94 1.52 -8.18 14.05
N ASP A 95 0.30 -8.10 13.54
CA ASP A 95 -0.14 -8.81 12.36
C ASP A 95 0.41 -8.17 11.08
N ILE A 96 0.48 -6.84 11.03
CA ILE A 96 1.17 -6.10 9.96
C ILE A 96 2.65 -6.51 9.93
N VAL A 97 3.32 -6.45 11.07
CA VAL A 97 4.74 -6.81 11.18
C VAL A 97 5.02 -8.21 10.63
N ARG A 98 4.26 -9.23 11.08
CA ARG A 98 4.41 -10.61 10.60
C ARG A 98 4.19 -10.73 9.09
N LEU A 99 3.27 -9.93 8.54
CA LEU A 99 3.04 -9.88 7.10
C LEU A 99 4.23 -9.26 6.37
N LEU A 100 4.77 -8.15 6.88
CA LEU A 100 5.90 -7.44 6.29
C LEU A 100 7.19 -8.25 6.31
N GLU A 101 7.41 -9.10 7.32
CA GLU A 101 8.51 -10.07 7.36
C GLU A 101 8.55 -11.00 6.14
N HIS A 102 7.42 -11.19 5.46
CA HIS A 102 7.31 -12.00 4.26
C HIS A 102 7.34 -11.20 2.95
N ALA A 103 7.29 -9.86 3.02
CA ALA A 103 7.21 -8.97 1.85
C ALA A 103 8.40 -7.97 1.80
N PRO A 104 9.65 -8.45 1.67
CA PRO A 104 10.83 -7.59 1.67
C PRO A 104 10.92 -6.67 0.44
N LEU A 105 10.22 -7.00 -0.64
CA LEU A 105 10.16 -6.22 -1.89
C LEU A 105 8.96 -5.28 -1.95
N LEU A 106 8.34 -5.00 -0.80
CA LEU A 106 7.20 -4.10 -0.72
C LEU A 106 7.60 -2.67 -1.10
N GLU A 107 6.95 -2.13 -2.14
CA GLU A 107 7.17 -0.78 -2.63
C GLU A 107 6.08 0.19 -2.16
N ARG A 108 4.85 -0.30 -1.93
CA ARG A 108 3.72 0.53 -1.48
C ARG A 108 2.97 -0.15 -0.36
N LEU A 109 2.74 0.59 0.72
CA LEU A 109 1.96 0.15 1.87
C LEU A 109 0.86 1.16 2.14
N THR A 110 -0.39 0.69 2.17
CA THR A 110 -1.56 1.46 2.58
C THR A 110 -2.12 0.85 3.86
N LEU A 111 -2.25 1.66 4.91
CA LEU A 111 -2.77 1.26 6.21
C LEU A 111 -3.99 2.12 6.55
N HIS A 112 -5.09 1.46 6.88
CA HIS A 112 -6.32 2.14 7.27
C HIS A 112 -6.69 1.86 8.72
N SER A 113 -7.10 2.89 9.45
CA SER A 113 -7.70 2.79 10.80
C SER A 113 -6.80 2.10 11.83
N ILE A 114 -5.49 2.35 11.77
CA ILE A 114 -4.51 1.77 12.69
C ILE A 114 -4.09 2.73 13.78
N TYR A 115 -3.79 2.17 14.96
CA TYR A 115 -3.06 2.85 16.02
C TYR A 115 -1.61 2.38 15.98
N PHE A 116 -0.66 3.30 15.88
CA PHE A 116 0.76 2.98 15.87
C PHE A 116 1.59 4.07 16.54
N CYS A 117 2.82 3.75 16.93
CA CYS A 117 3.79 4.70 17.49
C CYS A 117 5.02 4.82 16.58
N ASP A 118 5.91 5.75 16.90
CA ASP A 118 7.14 6.01 16.13
C ASP A 118 7.97 4.72 15.92
N LYS A 119 8.04 3.86 16.94
CA LYS A 119 8.76 2.57 16.85
C LYS A 119 8.15 1.60 15.84
N ASP A 120 6.83 1.65 15.67
CA ASP A 120 6.15 0.79 14.70
C ASP A 120 6.46 1.24 13.28
N LEU A 121 6.54 2.55 13.05
CA LEU A 121 6.94 3.10 11.76
C LEU A 121 8.40 2.77 11.44
N GLU A 122 9.31 2.91 12.40
CA GLU A 122 10.72 2.48 12.27
C GLU A 122 10.80 0.98 11.89
N ARG A 123 10.02 0.14 12.58
CA ARG A 123 9.96 -1.28 12.30
C ARG A 123 9.41 -1.60 10.92
N ILE A 124 8.37 -0.89 10.45
CA ILE A 124 7.86 -1.01 9.07
C ILE A 124 8.98 -0.68 8.08
N THR A 125 9.71 0.40 8.34
CA THR A 125 10.78 0.85 7.45
C THR A 125 11.93 -0.14 7.37
N ASP A 126 12.30 -0.77 8.50
CA ASP A 126 13.36 -1.79 8.55
C ASP A 126 12.97 -3.09 7.84
N LEU A 127 11.70 -3.50 7.94
CA LEU A 127 11.20 -4.72 7.30
C LEU A 127 11.03 -4.57 5.78
N CYS A 128 10.80 -3.34 5.31
CA CYS A 128 10.52 -3.04 3.90
C CYS A 128 11.52 -2.00 3.35
N PRO A 129 12.78 -2.38 3.08
CA PRO A 129 13.81 -1.45 2.61
C PRO A 129 13.51 -0.85 1.23
N GLN A 130 12.65 -1.51 0.44
CA GLN A 130 12.23 -1.05 -0.89
C GLN A 130 10.97 -0.15 -0.84
N LEU A 131 10.48 0.22 0.34
CA LEU A 131 9.23 0.98 0.48
C LEU A 131 9.39 2.39 -0.10
N LYS A 132 8.63 2.68 -1.16
CA LYS A 132 8.62 3.97 -1.88
C LYS A 132 7.42 4.84 -1.52
N ALA A 133 6.28 4.23 -1.19
CA ALA A 133 5.08 4.96 -0.80
C ALA A 133 4.45 4.38 0.46
N LEU A 134 4.11 5.25 1.40
CA LEU A 134 3.34 4.94 2.60
C LEU A 134 2.07 5.79 2.61
N GLU A 135 0.92 5.15 2.58
CA GLU A 135 -0.38 5.80 2.69
C GLU A 135 -1.02 5.41 4.03
N LEU A 136 -1.33 6.41 4.85
CA LEU A 136 -1.97 6.25 6.14
C LEU A 136 -3.32 6.95 6.07
N SER A 137 -4.40 6.22 6.34
CA SER A 137 -5.76 6.75 6.32
C SER A 137 -6.48 6.43 7.60
N LYS A 138 -7.08 7.44 8.25
CA LYS A 138 -7.79 7.31 9.54
C LYS A 138 -6.92 6.72 10.65
N CYS A 139 -5.60 6.91 10.58
CA CYS A 139 -4.66 6.38 11.56
C CYS A 139 -4.49 7.33 12.74
N HIS A 140 -4.16 6.79 13.91
CA HIS A 140 -3.90 7.57 15.13
C HIS A 140 -2.51 7.27 15.67
N LEU A 141 -1.72 8.31 15.92
CA LEU A 141 -0.45 8.15 16.60
C LEU A 141 -0.67 8.04 18.11
N GLY A 142 -0.14 6.99 18.74
CA GLY A 142 -0.15 6.86 20.20
C GLY A 142 0.65 8.01 20.85
N ILE A 143 0.08 8.65 21.87
CA ILE A 143 0.67 9.83 22.56
C ILE A 143 1.89 9.41 23.41
N GLU A 144 2.15 8.11 23.57
CA GLU A 144 2.88 7.61 24.73
C GLU A 144 4.33 8.08 24.84
N HIS A 145 5.09 8.37 23.77
CA HIS A 145 6.46 8.86 23.94
C HIS A 145 6.97 9.75 22.78
N GLN A 146 6.73 11.07 22.86
CA GLN A 146 7.48 12.05 22.07
C GLN A 146 8.88 12.23 22.65
N THR A 147 9.87 11.41 22.29
CA THR A 147 11.24 11.68 22.79
C THR A 147 12.40 11.40 21.84
N ALA A 148 12.18 10.92 20.60
CA ALA A 148 13.30 10.75 19.69
C ALA A 148 12.97 11.06 18.22
N PRO A 149 13.86 11.80 17.52
CA PRO A 149 14.09 11.70 16.08
C PRO A 149 13.82 10.29 15.50
N LEU A 150 12.86 10.16 14.58
CA LEU A 150 12.70 8.92 13.81
C LEU A 150 13.86 8.81 12.80
N VAL A 151 14.87 8.01 13.14
CA VAL A 151 16.00 7.78 12.24
C VAL A 151 15.63 6.68 11.25
N VAL A 152 14.92 7.05 10.18
CA VAL A 152 14.64 6.13 9.08
C VAL A 152 15.94 5.86 8.32
N LYS A 153 16.58 4.72 8.61
CA LYS A 153 17.80 4.32 7.91
C LYS A 153 17.46 3.71 6.56
N GLY A 154 18.02 4.26 5.49
CA GLY A 154 18.19 3.53 4.22
C GLY A 154 16.95 3.39 3.33
N ASN A 155 15.85 4.10 3.60
CA ASN A 155 14.62 3.91 2.82
C ASN A 155 14.49 4.83 1.61
N LEU A 156 14.01 4.23 0.53
CA LEU A 156 13.61 4.88 -0.72
C LEU A 156 12.24 5.55 -0.63
N LEU A 157 11.80 5.93 0.58
CA LEU A 157 10.46 6.45 0.82
C LEU A 157 10.31 7.84 0.20
N GLN A 158 9.61 7.90 -0.92
CA GLN A 158 9.45 9.08 -1.74
C GLN A 158 8.12 9.79 -1.51
N LEU A 159 7.08 9.02 -1.14
CA LEU A 159 5.72 9.50 -0.98
C LEU A 159 5.17 9.10 0.38
N ILE A 160 4.68 10.08 1.12
CA ILE A 160 3.85 9.86 2.30
C ILE A 160 2.52 10.56 2.07
N LYS A 161 1.44 9.81 2.24
CA LYS A 161 0.09 10.34 2.15
C LYS A 161 -0.61 10.11 3.48
N LEU A 162 -1.10 11.18 4.08
CA LEU A 162 -1.86 11.17 5.30
C LEU A 162 -3.28 11.59 4.96
N ASP A 163 -4.25 10.78 5.32
CA ASP A 163 -5.68 11.04 5.08
C ASP A 163 -6.43 10.86 6.39
N GLN A 164 -7.01 11.94 6.92
CA GLN A 164 -7.76 11.89 8.18
C GLN A 164 -6.98 11.29 9.36
N CYS A 165 -5.65 11.46 9.38
CA CYS A 165 -4.82 10.98 10.48
C CYS A 165 -4.90 11.92 11.69
N GLY A 166 -5.00 11.36 12.89
CA GLY A 166 -4.95 12.10 14.14
C GLY A 166 -3.56 12.10 14.77
N GLY A 167 -3.25 13.19 15.48
CA GLY A 167 -2.00 13.36 16.23
C GLY A 167 -0.89 14.06 15.44
N ASN A 168 0.17 14.45 16.14
CA ASN A 168 1.29 15.18 15.55
C ASN A 168 2.28 14.22 14.88
N LEU A 169 1.99 13.81 13.64
CA LEU A 169 2.86 12.94 12.84
C LEU A 169 4.09 13.66 12.25
N TRP A 170 4.11 14.99 12.31
CA TRP A 170 5.13 15.80 11.64
C TRP A 170 6.56 15.49 12.08
N PRO A 171 6.89 15.34 13.39
CA PRO A 171 8.26 15.09 13.83
C PRO A 171 8.89 13.84 13.22
N CYS A 172 8.08 12.81 12.96
CA CYS A 172 8.54 11.55 12.35
C CYS A 172 9.02 11.73 10.91
N PHE A 173 8.33 12.55 10.13
CA PHE A 173 8.60 12.68 8.70
C PHE A 173 9.66 13.74 8.39
N MET A 174 9.90 14.66 9.34
CA MET A 174 10.85 15.76 9.19
C MET A 174 12.32 15.31 9.07
N GLN A 175 12.62 14.03 9.18
CA GLN A 175 14.00 13.50 9.12
C GLN A 175 14.25 12.62 7.89
N ILE A 176 13.21 12.42 7.08
CA ILE A 176 13.30 11.57 5.89
C ILE A 176 13.86 12.41 4.75
N SER A 177 15.18 12.35 4.56
CA SER A 177 15.88 13.10 3.52
C SER A 177 15.51 12.69 2.09
N THR A 178 14.94 11.50 1.91
CA THR A 178 14.50 10.95 0.63
C THR A 178 13.06 11.33 0.25
N LEU A 179 12.33 12.00 1.14
CA LEU A 179 10.93 12.34 0.94
C LEU A 179 10.76 13.42 -0.14
N LEU A 180 10.12 13.06 -1.24
CA LEU A 180 9.87 13.96 -2.37
C LEU A 180 8.49 14.62 -2.30
N SER A 181 7.50 13.89 -1.78
CA SER A 181 6.11 14.31 -1.77
C SER A 181 5.46 13.95 -0.44
N LEU A 182 4.85 14.94 0.19
CA LEU A 182 3.99 14.78 1.35
C LEU A 182 2.60 15.28 0.98
N VAL A 183 1.62 14.39 1.00
CA VAL A 183 0.23 14.72 0.70
C VAL A 183 -0.56 14.60 1.99
N VAL A 184 -1.19 15.69 2.41
CA VAL A 184 -2.02 15.72 3.60
C VAL A 184 -3.46 16.05 3.18
N ILE A 185 -4.35 15.10 3.45
CA ILE A 185 -5.78 15.19 3.17
C ILE A 185 -6.49 15.33 4.51
N GLU A 186 -6.88 16.56 4.83
CA GLU A 186 -7.62 16.85 6.05
C GLU A 186 -9.10 17.04 5.75
N LYS A 187 -9.93 16.62 6.71
CA LYS A 187 -11.36 16.94 6.69
C LYS A 187 -11.52 18.40 7.11
N SER A 188 -12.34 19.15 6.37
CA SER A 188 -12.48 20.62 6.49
C SER A 188 -12.71 21.13 7.92
N ASP A 189 -13.29 20.33 8.80
CA ASP A 189 -13.68 20.75 10.15
C ASP A 189 -12.52 20.74 11.16
N ALA A 190 -11.40 20.06 10.86
CA ALA A 190 -10.24 19.93 11.76
C ALA A 190 -9.09 20.92 11.48
N LEU A 191 -9.18 21.69 10.38
CA LEU A 191 -8.09 22.54 9.86
C LEU A 191 -7.66 23.71 10.76
N GLN A 192 -8.34 23.97 11.88
CA GLN A 192 -8.07 25.17 12.68
C GLN A 192 -7.01 25.01 13.77
N SER A 193 -6.57 23.81 14.18
CA SER A 193 -5.75 23.70 15.40
C SER A 193 -4.27 23.37 15.24
N GLU A 194 -3.81 22.59 14.24
CA GLU A 194 -2.48 21.97 14.37
C GLU A 194 -1.62 21.85 13.10
N LEU A 195 -1.96 22.49 11.98
CA LEU A 195 -0.96 22.58 10.91
C LEU A 195 0.21 23.44 11.43
N PRO A 196 1.48 22.97 11.37
CA PRO A 196 2.59 23.74 11.89
C PRO A 196 2.63 25.07 11.14
N ARG A 197 2.36 26.19 11.83
CA ARG A 197 2.51 27.55 11.26
C ARG A 197 3.89 27.73 10.60
N LYS A 198 4.88 26.96 11.06
CA LYS A 198 6.25 26.78 10.55
C LYS A 198 6.39 26.22 9.14
N LEU A 199 5.35 25.64 8.54
CA LEU A 199 5.37 25.20 7.14
C LEU A 199 4.95 26.34 6.20
N VAL A 200 4.18 27.31 6.70
CA VAL A 200 3.65 28.43 5.91
C VAL A 200 4.63 29.60 5.83
N ASP A 201 5.52 29.73 6.82
CA ASP A 201 6.44 30.86 6.93
C ASP A 201 7.69 30.78 6.03
N GLY A 202 7.83 29.73 5.20
CA GLY A 202 8.90 29.59 4.21
C GLY A 202 10.32 29.58 4.80
N SER A 203 10.43 29.48 6.13
CA SER A 203 11.67 29.67 6.87
C SER A 203 12.49 28.39 7.01
N THR A 204 11.96 27.27 6.53
CA THR A 204 12.59 25.95 6.66
C THR A 204 13.27 25.52 5.36
N PRO A 205 14.46 24.89 5.44
CA PRO A 205 15.30 24.57 4.29
C PRO A 205 14.83 23.29 3.59
N TRP A 206 13.67 23.33 2.92
CA TRP A 206 13.12 22.19 2.17
C TRP A 206 13.06 22.49 0.66
N PRO A 207 14.19 22.56 -0.05
CA PRO A 207 14.19 22.96 -1.45
C PRO A 207 13.50 21.96 -2.42
N LEU A 208 13.04 20.78 -1.96
CA LEU A 208 12.48 19.74 -2.83
C LEU A 208 11.15 19.12 -2.36
N LEU A 209 10.70 19.37 -1.12
CA LEU A 209 9.49 18.72 -0.61
C LEU A 209 8.24 19.37 -1.21
N ARG A 210 7.47 18.61 -1.99
CA ARG A 210 6.14 19.05 -2.44
C ARG A 210 5.13 18.71 -1.37
N CYS A 211 4.70 19.71 -0.62
CA CYS A 211 3.55 19.59 0.28
C CYS A 211 2.27 19.95 -0.47
N LEU A 212 1.32 19.01 -0.52
CA LEU A 212 -0.01 19.25 -1.08
C LEU A 212 -1.04 19.08 0.04
N LEU A 213 -1.70 20.18 0.38
CA LEU A 213 -2.90 20.14 1.20
C LEU A 213 -4.11 20.01 0.27
N VAL A 214 -4.87 18.93 0.46
CA VAL A 214 -6.10 18.67 -0.26
C VAL A 214 -7.24 18.70 0.73
N ASN A 215 -8.10 19.72 0.62
CA ASN A 215 -9.32 19.75 1.41
C ASN A 215 -10.32 18.78 0.78
N SER A 216 -10.68 17.76 1.55
CA SER A 216 -11.81 16.89 1.25
C SER A 216 -13.10 17.63 1.66
N SER A 217 -13.68 18.40 0.74
CA SER A 217 -15.06 18.88 0.91
C SER A 217 -16.00 17.72 0.62
N GLU A 218 -16.86 17.40 1.58
CA GLU A 218 -17.78 16.26 1.52
C GLU A 218 -18.53 16.15 0.19
N ASP A 219 -18.27 15.08 -0.55
CA ASP A 219 -19.13 14.63 -1.65
C ASP A 219 -19.30 13.09 -1.55
N GLU A 220 -19.56 12.61 -0.33
CA GLU A 220 -19.95 11.21 -0.05
C GLU A 220 -21.47 10.98 -0.09
N ARG A 221 -22.24 11.90 -0.70
CA ARG A 221 -23.65 11.65 -1.02
C ARG A 221 -23.76 11.16 -2.46
N ILE A 222 -23.66 9.85 -2.64
CA ILE A 222 -24.38 8.98 -3.62
C ILE A 222 -23.57 7.69 -3.73
N ARG A 223 -24.02 6.65 -3.03
CA ARG A 223 -23.88 5.23 -3.40
C ARG A 223 -24.82 4.41 -2.52
N ASP A 224 -26.11 4.61 -2.76
CA ASP A 224 -27.13 3.59 -2.48
C ASP A 224 -27.11 2.55 -3.61
N ASP A 225 -27.16 1.29 -3.20
CA ASP A 225 -27.84 0.16 -3.83
C ASP A 225 -27.85 0.08 -5.36
N ASN A 226 -26.93 -0.74 -5.90
CA ASN A 226 -27.18 -1.80 -6.89
C ASN A 226 -25.85 -2.20 -7.53
N ASP A 227 -25.51 -3.49 -7.50
CA ASP A 227 -24.62 -4.11 -8.50
C ASP A 227 -24.87 -5.63 -8.56
N GLU A 228 -25.93 -5.99 -9.30
CA GLU A 228 -25.80 -7.08 -10.27
C GLU A 228 -25.03 -6.53 -11.48
N GLN A 229 -23.78 -6.97 -11.61
CA GLN A 229 -23.10 -7.39 -12.84
C GLN A 229 -23.43 -6.64 -14.15
N LEU A 230 -22.43 -5.93 -14.72
CA LEU A 230 -22.06 -6.02 -16.14
C LEU A 230 -20.75 -5.26 -16.45
N ASP A 231 -19.94 -5.85 -17.34
CA ASP A 231 -18.72 -5.30 -17.91
C ASP A 231 -18.99 -4.03 -18.74
N GLY A 232 -18.19 -2.99 -18.52
CA GLY A 232 -18.15 -1.79 -19.35
C GLY A 232 -16.97 -0.91 -18.97
N GLU A 233 -16.06 -0.67 -19.92
CA GLU A 233 -14.97 0.29 -19.78
C GLU A 233 -15.53 1.69 -19.49
N VAL A 234 -15.28 2.20 -18.28
CA VAL A 234 -15.51 3.60 -17.93
C VAL A 234 -14.18 4.32 -17.93
N TYR A 235 -13.93 5.06 -19.01
CA TYR A 235 -13.00 6.18 -18.99
C TYR A 235 -13.54 7.25 -18.03
N ARG A 236 -12.90 7.40 -16.88
CA ARG A 236 -13.08 8.56 -15.99
C ARG A 236 -11.74 9.14 -15.54
N SER A 237 -11.41 10.28 -16.12
CA SER A 237 -10.84 11.47 -15.45
C SER A 237 -10.77 12.58 -16.52
N PRO A 238 -10.81 13.88 -16.16
CA PRO A 238 -10.48 14.45 -14.85
C PRO A 238 -11.51 15.48 -14.33
N LEU A 239 -11.38 15.80 -13.03
CA LEU A 239 -11.71 17.05 -12.32
C LEU A 239 -12.37 16.70 -10.99
N PHE A 240 -11.51 16.40 -10.01
CA PHE A 240 -11.86 16.45 -8.60
C PHE A 240 -12.22 17.90 -8.25
N GLY A 241 -13.34 18.10 -7.55
CA GLY A 241 -13.72 19.36 -6.91
C GLY A 241 -12.84 19.70 -5.69
N CYS A 242 -11.53 19.43 -5.77
CA CYS A 242 -10.59 19.70 -4.70
C CYS A 242 -9.97 21.09 -4.90
N SER A 243 -9.96 21.90 -3.85
CA SER A 243 -9.11 23.09 -3.80
C SER A 243 -7.67 22.63 -3.57
N LEU A 244 -6.82 22.80 -4.59
CA LEU A 244 -5.39 22.49 -4.51
C LEU A 244 -4.65 23.70 -3.92
N VAL A 245 -4.15 23.60 -2.70
CA VAL A 245 -3.22 24.61 -2.16
C VAL A 245 -1.80 24.09 -2.39
N ARG A 246 -1.10 24.72 -3.33
CA ARG A 246 0.28 24.39 -3.67
C ARG A 246 1.19 25.37 -2.93
N PHE A 247 2.03 24.85 -2.04
CA PHE A 247 3.10 25.62 -1.41
C PHE A 247 4.36 25.48 -2.29
N PHE A 248 4.98 26.60 -2.67
CA PHE A 248 6.20 26.67 -3.49
C PHE A 248 7.40 26.95 -2.61
#